data_AF-A0A413R5L0-F1
#
_entry.id   AF-A0A413R5L0-F1
#
_cell.length_a   1.000
_cell.length_b   1.000
_cell.length_c   1.000
_cell.angle_alpha   90.00
_cell.angle_beta   90.00
_cell.angle_gamma   90.00
#
_symmetry.space_group_name_H-M   'P 1'
#
loop_
_entity.id
_entity.type
_entity.pdbx_description
1 polymer ?
#
loop_
_entity_poly.entity_id
_entity_poly.type
_entity_poly.pdbx_seq_one_letter_code
_entity_poly.pdbx_strand_id
1 'polypeptide(L)'
;PRASRTVPFISKATGVPLAKCAARIMAGDSIASLGLPSDERQLDWFCMKEAVMPWGRFPGADVILGPEMKSTGEVMGIAKSYPEAYAKTQLAIDYKLPDPSAGKVFISVCDRDKRHILSVARILRYLGFDICSTEGTARVLRGGNVTCEIVEKISGPHDGERPNIGDLIADGKIAVIINTPYGPGSRGDGYLLRTEAVRRGVTCVTAMSAANTYVSAIEAVREDQQGHGSANDMGMDVIALQDLPQYTV
;
A
#
# COMPACT_ATOMS: atom_id res chain seq x y z
N PRO A 1 -2.86 29.63 4.26
CA PRO A 1 -4.01 29.29 5.14
C PRO A 1 -5.32 29.12 4.34
N ARG A 2 -5.50 27.95 3.71
CA ARG A 2 -6.66 27.64 2.84
C ARG A 2 -7.13 26.20 3.07
N ALA A 3 -8.27 25.82 2.52
CA ALA A 3 -8.69 24.41 2.48
C ALA A 3 -7.62 23.54 1.78
N SER A 4 -7.32 22.40 2.41
CA SER A 4 -6.44 21.37 1.85
C SER A 4 -7.26 20.33 1.08
N ARG A 5 -6.58 19.54 0.24
CA ARG A 5 -7.19 18.38 -0.42
C ARG A 5 -7.69 17.29 0.53
N THR A 6 -7.31 17.34 1.82
CA THR A 6 -7.76 16.36 2.83
C THR A 6 -9.09 16.73 3.48
N VAL A 7 -9.62 17.95 3.26
CA VAL A 7 -10.88 18.40 3.86
C VAL A 7 -12.05 17.45 3.53
N PRO A 8 -12.27 17.00 2.28
CA PRO A 8 -13.34 16.05 1.98
C PRO A 8 -13.18 14.72 2.72
N PHE A 9 -11.98 14.14 2.71
CA PHE A 9 -11.68 12.90 3.44
C PHE A 9 -11.95 13.02 4.94
N ILE A 10 -11.44 14.06 5.60
CA ILE A 10 -11.66 14.25 7.04
C ILE A 10 -13.13 14.50 7.34
N SER A 11 -13.84 15.23 6.47
CA SER A 11 -15.27 15.46 6.65
C SER A 11 -16.07 14.16 6.60
N LYS A 12 -15.71 13.25 5.69
CA LYS A 12 -16.32 11.91 5.62
C LYS A 12 -15.93 11.03 6.80
N ALA A 13 -14.65 11.04 7.19
CA ALA A 13 -14.16 10.22 8.29
C ALA A 13 -14.76 10.60 9.66
N THR A 14 -15.00 11.90 9.87
CA THR A 14 -15.45 12.43 11.18
C THR A 14 -16.96 12.70 11.24
N GLY A 15 -17.64 12.69 10.09
CA GLY A 15 -19.03 13.11 9.93
C GLY A 15 -19.23 14.63 9.93
N VAL A 16 -18.18 15.44 10.10
CA VAL A 16 -18.28 16.89 10.24
C VAL A 16 -18.11 17.56 8.87
N PRO A 17 -19.08 18.34 8.36
CA PRO A 17 -18.97 18.97 7.05
C PRO A 17 -18.08 20.23 7.11
N LEU A 18 -16.76 20.03 7.27
CA LEU A 18 -15.78 21.08 7.57
C LEU A 18 -15.79 22.26 6.59
N ALA A 19 -16.02 22.01 5.29
CA ALA A 19 -16.12 23.08 4.31
C ALA A 19 -17.35 23.98 4.56
N LYS A 20 -18.48 23.40 4.97
CA LYS A 20 -19.69 24.16 5.34
C LYS A 20 -19.47 24.93 6.63
N CYS A 21 -18.85 24.30 7.64
CA CYS A 21 -18.46 24.97 8.89
C CYS A 21 -17.58 26.20 8.61
N ALA A 22 -16.52 26.03 7.81
CA ALA A 22 -15.60 27.11 7.47
C ALA A 22 -16.29 28.24 6.70
N ALA A 23 -17.22 27.92 5.79
CA ALA A 23 -18.01 28.92 5.07
C ALA A 23 -18.90 29.74 6.02
N ARG A 24 -19.58 29.09 6.98
CA ARG A 24 -20.37 29.78 8.01
C ARG A 24 -19.51 30.70 8.89
N ILE A 25 -18.33 30.24 9.29
CA ILE A 25 -17.38 31.05 10.07
C ILE A 25 -16.95 32.29 9.28
N MET A 26 -16.62 32.13 8.00
CA MET A 26 -16.28 33.27 7.14
C MET A 26 -17.45 34.26 6.97
N ALA A 27 -18.69 33.80 7.10
CA ALA A 27 -19.89 34.64 7.06
C ALA A 27 -20.25 35.31 8.39
N GLY A 28 -19.54 35.01 9.49
CA GLY A 28 -19.69 35.68 10.78
C GLY A 28 -20.08 34.77 11.95
N ASP A 29 -20.36 33.48 11.72
CA ASP A 29 -20.66 32.56 12.81
C ASP A 29 -19.41 32.28 13.66
N SER A 30 -19.59 32.17 14.98
CA SER A 30 -18.51 31.73 15.86
C SER A 30 -18.38 30.21 15.82
N ILE A 31 -17.17 29.67 16.04
CA ILE A 31 -16.95 28.22 16.13
C ILE A 31 -17.88 27.58 17.18
N ALA A 32 -18.04 28.24 18.33
CA ALA A 32 -18.91 27.76 19.42
C ALA A 32 -20.39 27.64 18.98
N SER A 33 -20.86 28.53 18.09
CA SER A 33 -22.25 28.50 17.60
C SER A 33 -22.54 27.33 16.65
N LEU A 34 -21.52 26.64 16.14
CA LEU A 34 -21.69 25.52 15.22
C LEU A 34 -21.99 24.19 15.91
N GLY A 35 -21.86 24.10 17.24
CA GLY A 35 -22.15 22.85 17.98
C GLY A 35 -21.31 21.65 17.50
N LEU A 36 -20.04 21.90 17.14
CA LEU A 36 -19.15 20.85 16.65
C LEU A 36 -18.91 19.79 17.73
N PRO A 37 -18.77 18.51 17.34
CA PRO A 37 -18.46 17.46 18.31
C PRO A 37 -17.06 17.63 18.88
N SER A 38 -16.83 17.03 20.06
CA SER A 38 -15.50 16.98 20.66
C SER A 38 -14.47 16.30 19.74
N ASP A 39 -13.24 16.80 19.77
CA ASP A 39 -12.08 16.19 19.12
C ASP A 39 -11.58 14.94 19.85
N GLU A 40 -12.03 14.71 21.10
CA GLU A 40 -11.63 13.55 21.92
C GLU A 40 -12.46 12.28 21.63
N ARG A 41 -13.41 12.35 20.70
CA ARG A 41 -14.25 11.20 20.32
C ARG A 41 -13.38 10.02 19.89
N GLN A 42 -13.67 8.87 20.48
CA GLN A 42 -13.19 7.59 19.99
C GLN A 42 -14.17 7.10 18.93
N LEU A 43 -13.68 6.85 17.73
CA LEU A 43 -14.46 6.23 16.65
C LEU A 43 -14.15 4.74 16.67
N ASP A 44 -15.18 3.91 16.52
CA ASP A 44 -15.05 2.44 16.51
C ASP A 44 -14.57 1.89 15.14
N TRP A 45 -14.09 2.78 14.27
CA TRP A 45 -13.64 2.45 12.92
C TRP A 45 -12.42 3.28 12.52
N PHE A 46 -11.65 2.71 11.60
CA PHE A 46 -10.55 3.35 10.90
C PHE A 46 -10.99 3.80 9.52
N CYS A 47 -10.56 4.99 9.13
CA CYS A 47 -10.68 5.51 7.78
C CYS A 47 -9.29 5.63 7.17
N MET A 48 -9.01 4.88 6.12
CA MET A 48 -7.74 4.93 5.37
C MET A 48 -7.92 5.63 4.05
N LYS A 49 -6.95 6.45 3.67
CA LYS A 49 -6.91 7.12 2.37
C LYS A 49 -5.72 6.62 1.57
N GLU A 50 -5.95 6.17 0.35
CA GLU A 50 -4.88 5.78 -0.58
C GLU A 50 -4.95 6.59 -1.86
N ALA A 51 -3.78 6.88 -2.44
CA ALA A 51 -3.66 7.66 -3.66
C ALA A 51 -3.73 6.77 -4.91
N VAL A 52 -4.44 7.23 -5.94
CA VAL A 52 -4.48 6.57 -7.25
C VAL A 52 -3.41 7.19 -8.15
N MET A 53 -2.46 6.36 -8.59
CA MET A 53 -1.32 6.80 -9.37
C MET A 53 -1.53 6.57 -10.87
N PRO A 54 -1.12 7.50 -11.75
CA PRO A 54 -1.37 7.40 -13.19
C PRO A 54 -0.29 6.59 -13.94
N TRP A 55 0.44 5.69 -13.27
CA TRP A 55 1.65 5.05 -13.81
C TRP A 55 1.42 4.34 -15.15
N GLY A 56 0.31 3.60 -15.28
CA GLY A 56 -0.04 2.91 -16.53
C GLY A 56 -0.40 3.83 -17.69
N ARG A 57 -0.67 5.12 -17.44
CA ARG A 57 -1.02 6.11 -18.48
C ARG A 57 0.19 6.78 -19.12
N PHE A 58 1.34 6.76 -18.44
CA PHE A 58 2.55 7.46 -18.89
C PHE A 58 3.76 6.52 -18.93
N PRO A 59 3.83 5.61 -19.92
CA PRO A 59 4.99 4.75 -20.09
C PRO A 59 6.29 5.57 -20.17
N GLY A 60 7.31 5.15 -19.44
CA GLY A 60 8.61 5.84 -19.35
C GLY A 60 8.70 6.89 -18.24
N ALA A 61 7.60 7.27 -17.59
CA ALA A 61 7.65 8.04 -16.36
C ALA A 61 8.29 7.23 -15.23
N ASP A 62 9.03 7.89 -14.34
CA ASP A 62 9.62 7.20 -13.18
C ASP A 62 8.54 6.90 -12.12
N VAL A 63 8.34 5.59 -11.91
CA VAL A 63 7.40 5.00 -10.96
C VAL A 63 8.02 5.06 -9.56
N ILE A 64 8.17 6.27 -9.03
CA ILE A 64 8.75 6.51 -7.70
C ILE A 64 7.98 7.63 -7.00
N LEU A 65 7.77 7.44 -5.71
CA LEU A 65 7.28 8.48 -4.81
C LEU A 65 8.41 9.45 -4.47
N GLY A 66 8.09 10.74 -4.46
CA GLY A 66 9.06 11.79 -4.19
C GLY A 66 8.40 12.99 -3.52
N PRO A 67 9.13 14.12 -3.39
CA PRO A 67 8.58 15.34 -2.81
C PRO A 67 7.47 15.97 -3.66
N GLU A 68 7.42 15.64 -4.95
CA GLU A 68 6.36 16.06 -5.87
C GLU A 68 5.17 15.10 -5.82
N MET A 69 3.96 15.65 -5.72
CA MET A 69 2.71 14.90 -5.79
C MET A 69 2.37 14.56 -7.25
N LYS A 70 2.36 13.26 -7.57
CA LYS A 70 2.04 12.74 -8.91
C LYS A 70 0.68 12.04 -9.01
N SER A 71 -0.04 11.88 -7.90
CA SER A 71 -1.32 11.16 -7.87
C SER A 71 -2.43 11.94 -8.58
N THR A 72 -3.41 11.23 -9.13
CA THR A 72 -4.54 11.81 -9.87
C THR A 72 -5.88 11.66 -9.15
N GLY A 73 -5.99 10.68 -8.27
CA GLY A 73 -7.19 10.43 -7.48
C GLY A 73 -6.86 9.90 -6.09
N GLU A 74 -7.91 9.57 -5.35
CA GLU A 74 -7.83 8.97 -4.03
C GLU A 74 -9.03 8.06 -3.78
N VAL A 75 -8.84 7.04 -2.96
CA VAL A 75 -9.89 6.13 -2.48
C VAL A 75 -9.90 6.14 -0.96
N MET A 76 -11.02 5.71 -0.37
CA MET A 76 -11.22 5.61 1.07
C MET A 76 -11.65 4.19 1.45
N GLY A 77 -10.95 3.60 2.42
CA GLY A 77 -11.33 2.32 3.03
C GLY A 77 -11.79 2.55 4.47
N ILE A 78 -12.87 1.87 4.89
CA ILE A 78 -13.45 1.99 6.23
C ILE A 78 -13.60 0.59 6.84
N ALA A 79 -13.02 0.36 8.01
CA ALA A 79 -13.10 -0.93 8.70
C ALA A 79 -12.87 -0.81 10.22
N LYS A 80 -13.00 -1.91 10.96
CA LYS A 80 -12.80 -1.92 12.43
C LYS A 80 -11.33 -1.87 12.82
N SER A 81 -10.43 -2.28 11.92
CA SER A 81 -8.99 -2.23 12.11
C SER A 81 -8.30 -1.47 10.98
N TYR A 82 -7.12 -0.89 11.26
CA TYR A 82 -6.34 -0.19 10.24
C TYR A 82 -5.90 -1.10 9.07
N PRO A 83 -5.52 -2.39 9.26
CA PRO A 83 -5.12 -3.26 8.16
C PRO A 83 -6.29 -3.61 7.24
N GLU A 84 -7.47 -3.88 7.79
CA GLU A 84 -8.69 -4.09 6.99
C GLU A 84 -9.08 -2.83 6.21
N ALA A 85 -8.97 -1.65 6.85
CA ALA A 85 -9.26 -0.39 6.18
C ALA A 85 -8.29 -0.16 5.02
N TYR A 86 -7.01 -0.52 5.18
CA TYR A 86 -6.03 -0.49 4.10
C TYR A 86 -6.31 -1.55 3.03
N ALA A 87 -6.69 -2.77 3.40
CA ALA A 87 -7.07 -3.82 2.45
C ALA A 87 -8.21 -3.37 1.53
N LYS A 88 -9.20 -2.65 2.08
CA LYS A 88 -10.29 -2.05 1.30
C LYS A 88 -9.82 -0.95 0.34
N THR A 89 -8.77 -0.19 0.68
CA THR A 89 -8.19 0.75 -0.29
C THR A 89 -7.48 0.03 -1.42
N GLN A 90 -6.75 -1.06 -1.12
CA GLN A 90 -6.09 -1.88 -2.14
C GLN A 90 -7.10 -2.52 -3.10
N LEU A 91 -8.21 -3.05 -2.59
CA LEU A 91 -9.32 -3.56 -3.41
C LEU A 91 -9.86 -2.49 -4.36
N ALA A 92 -9.95 -1.24 -3.91
CA ALA A 92 -10.45 -0.14 -4.74
C ALA A 92 -9.48 0.31 -5.85
N ILE A 93 -8.18 0.02 -5.74
CA ILE A 93 -7.16 0.48 -6.71
C ILE A 93 -6.54 -0.64 -7.57
N ASP A 94 -6.44 -1.85 -7.05
CA ASP A 94 -5.70 -2.98 -7.66
C ASP A 94 -6.53 -4.28 -7.64
N TYR A 95 -7.83 -4.18 -7.29
CA TYR A 95 -8.85 -5.24 -7.28
C TYR A 95 -8.61 -6.47 -6.39
N LYS A 96 -7.38 -6.80 -5.98
CA LYS A 96 -7.13 -7.89 -5.01
C LYS A 96 -5.73 -7.83 -4.38
N LEU A 97 -5.65 -8.15 -3.10
CA LEU A 97 -4.37 -8.49 -2.46
C LEU A 97 -3.92 -9.90 -2.86
N PRO A 98 -2.62 -10.14 -3.08
CA PRO A 98 -2.12 -11.43 -3.53
C PRO A 98 -2.23 -12.48 -2.41
N ASP A 99 -2.39 -13.74 -2.81
CA ASP A 99 -2.18 -14.91 -1.97
C ASP A 99 -0.94 -15.69 -2.45
N PRO A 100 -0.40 -16.65 -1.68
CA PRO A 100 0.82 -17.37 -2.05
C PRO A 100 0.77 -18.11 -3.39
N SER A 101 -0.42 -18.46 -3.89
CA SER A 101 -0.56 -19.10 -5.21
C SER A 101 -0.34 -18.14 -6.37
N ALA A 102 -0.40 -16.82 -6.13
CA ALA A 102 -0.16 -15.78 -7.14
C ALA A 102 1.33 -15.65 -7.53
N GLY A 103 2.25 -16.26 -6.76
CA GLY A 103 3.68 -16.26 -7.05
C GLY A 103 4.54 -15.77 -5.88
N LYS A 104 5.81 -15.49 -6.19
CA LYS A 104 6.83 -15.12 -5.19
C LYS A 104 6.75 -13.64 -4.83
N VAL A 105 7.21 -13.30 -3.63
CA VAL A 105 7.48 -11.92 -3.24
C VAL A 105 8.93 -11.59 -3.58
N PHE A 106 9.14 -10.59 -4.44
CA PHE A 106 10.48 -10.08 -4.69
C PHE A 106 10.81 -8.94 -3.71
N ILE A 107 11.94 -9.06 -3.00
CA ILE A 107 12.41 -8.06 -2.05
C ILE A 107 13.78 -7.53 -2.47
N SER A 108 13.89 -6.22 -2.67
CA SER A 108 15.17 -5.55 -2.90
C SER A 108 15.15 -4.15 -2.29
N VAL A 109 15.79 -3.98 -1.14
CA VAL A 109 15.75 -2.74 -0.36
C VAL A 109 17.10 -2.03 -0.28
N CYS A 110 17.06 -0.74 0.03
CA CYS A 110 18.25 0.08 0.23
C CYS A 110 18.89 -0.24 1.60
N ASP A 111 20.15 0.12 1.80
CA ASP A 111 20.89 -0.27 3.00
C ASP A 111 20.25 0.18 4.31
N ARG A 112 19.63 1.37 4.33
CA ARG A 112 18.91 1.90 5.51
C ARG A 112 17.73 1.02 5.92
N ASP A 113 17.09 0.38 4.95
CA ASP A 113 15.85 -0.38 5.16
C ASP A 113 16.10 -1.86 5.44
N LYS A 114 17.33 -2.36 5.23
CA LYS A 114 17.72 -3.77 5.42
C LYS A 114 17.46 -4.30 6.83
N ARG A 115 17.56 -3.49 7.88
CA ARG A 115 17.23 -3.95 9.24
C ARG A 115 15.72 -4.10 9.44
N HIS A 116 14.94 -3.24 8.81
CA HIS A 116 13.48 -3.18 8.98
C HIS A 116 12.75 -4.19 8.10
N ILE A 117 13.34 -4.64 7.00
CA ILE A 117 12.69 -5.61 6.09
C ILE A 117 12.55 -7.01 6.70
N LEU A 118 13.32 -7.34 7.73
CA LEU A 118 13.30 -8.66 8.36
C LEU A 118 11.95 -9.04 8.96
N SER A 119 11.26 -8.10 9.63
CA SER A 119 9.94 -8.36 10.22
C SER A 119 8.91 -8.66 9.13
N VAL A 120 8.86 -7.81 8.10
CA VAL A 120 8.00 -7.96 6.92
C VAL A 120 8.23 -9.30 6.24
N ALA A 121 9.50 -9.65 5.99
CA ALA A 121 9.85 -10.90 5.30
C ALA A 121 9.48 -12.15 6.12
N ARG A 122 9.59 -12.10 7.45
CA ARG A 122 9.15 -13.19 8.33
C ARG A 122 7.65 -13.39 8.29
N ILE A 123 6.86 -12.31 8.33
CA ILE A 123 5.40 -12.40 8.22
C ILE A 123 5.03 -12.96 6.85
N LEU A 124 5.65 -12.50 5.76
CA LEU A 124 5.41 -13.07 4.42
C LEU A 124 5.71 -14.58 4.34
N ARG A 125 6.81 -15.05 4.95
CA ARG A 125 7.11 -16.49 5.06
C ARG A 125 6.07 -17.25 5.88
N TYR A 126 5.65 -16.69 7.01
CA TYR A 126 4.57 -17.26 7.83
C TYR A 126 3.26 -17.33 7.05
N LEU A 127 3.00 -16.30 6.23
CA LEU A 127 1.88 -16.25 5.30
C LEU A 127 2.02 -17.21 4.11
N GLY A 128 3.12 -17.96 3.99
CA GLY A 128 3.30 -19.01 2.99
C GLY A 128 3.92 -18.54 1.67
N PHE A 129 4.31 -17.27 1.55
CA PHE A 129 4.96 -16.79 0.34
C PHE A 129 6.39 -17.30 0.20
N ASP A 130 6.76 -17.68 -1.01
CA ASP A 130 8.16 -17.78 -1.39
C ASP A 130 8.77 -16.41 -1.64
N ILE A 131 10.01 -16.22 -1.20
CA ILE A 131 10.72 -14.95 -1.31
C ILE A 131 11.90 -15.10 -2.24
N CYS A 132 12.05 -14.18 -3.19
CA CYS A 132 13.27 -14.01 -3.96
C CYS A 132 13.84 -12.59 -3.76
N SER A 133 15.15 -12.44 -3.91
CA SER A 133 15.83 -11.20 -3.56
C SER A 133 17.13 -11.02 -4.34
N THR A 134 17.55 -9.76 -4.52
CA THR A 134 18.94 -9.46 -4.92
C THR A 134 19.91 -9.84 -3.80
N GLU A 135 21.15 -10.19 -4.17
CA GLU A 135 22.16 -10.72 -3.23
C GLU A 135 22.38 -9.81 -1.99
N GLY A 136 22.42 -8.49 -2.18
CA GLY A 136 22.65 -7.54 -1.08
C GLY A 136 21.54 -7.55 -0.02
N THR A 137 20.29 -7.76 -0.42
CA THR A 137 19.16 -7.90 0.50
C THR A 137 19.08 -9.33 1.04
N ALA A 138 19.35 -10.33 0.21
CA ALA A 138 19.32 -11.75 0.55
C ALA A 138 20.29 -12.10 1.69
N ARG A 139 21.48 -11.45 1.72
CA ARG A 139 22.44 -11.61 2.82
C ARG A 139 21.86 -11.28 4.18
N VAL A 140 21.06 -10.20 4.26
CA VAL A 140 20.44 -9.79 5.52
C VAL A 140 19.29 -10.71 5.89
N LEU A 141 18.46 -11.10 4.91
CA LEU A 141 17.39 -12.08 5.12
C LEU A 141 17.94 -13.40 5.67
N ARG A 142 18.99 -13.95 5.06
CA ARG A 142 19.65 -15.18 5.52
C ARG A 142 20.23 -15.03 6.93
N GLY A 143 20.89 -13.90 7.22
CA GLY A 143 21.39 -13.60 8.57
C GLY A 143 20.28 -13.52 9.64
N GLY A 144 19.05 -13.22 9.23
CA GLY A 144 17.85 -13.24 10.08
C GLY A 144 17.05 -14.55 10.05
N ASN A 145 17.62 -15.63 9.50
CA ASN A 145 16.98 -16.93 9.28
C ASN A 145 15.72 -16.89 8.39
N VAL A 146 15.69 -15.98 7.42
CA VAL A 146 14.65 -15.93 6.38
C VAL A 146 15.21 -16.52 5.09
N THR A 147 14.68 -17.68 4.69
CA THR A 147 15.04 -18.32 3.43
C THR A 147 14.53 -17.50 2.25
N CYS A 148 15.41 -17.22 1.29
CA CYS A 148 15.05 -16.58 0.03
C CYS A 148 15.93 -17.09 -1.11
N GLU A 149 15.36 -17.18 -2.31
CA GLU A 149 16.09 -17.42 -3.55
C GLU A 149 16.85 -16.15 -3.95
N ILE A 150 18.09 -16.32 -4.42
CA ILE A 150 18.85 -15.21 -5.01
C ILE A 150 18.46 -15.11 -6.48
N VAL A 151 18.07 -13.92 -6.92
CA VAL A 151 17.78 -13.64 -8.32
C VAL A 151 18.65 -12.50 -8.81
N GLU A 152 19.09 -12.60 -10.06
CA GLU A 152 19.92 -11.58 -10.68
C GLU A 152 19.12 -10.31 -10.98
N LYS A 153 19.84 -9.18 -10.99
CA LYS A 153 19.30 -7.90 -11.44
C LYS A 153 19.05 -7.94 -12.96
N ILE A 154 18.25 -7.01 -13.46
CA ILE A 154 17.96 -6.90 -14.91
C ILE A 154 19.25 -6.68 -15.71
N SER A 155 20.17 -5.85 -15.22
CA SER A 155 21.50 -5.63 -15.81
C SER A 155 22.54 -6.70 -15.43
N GLY A 156 22.14 -7.72 -14.67
CA GLY A 156 23.02 -8.79 -14.23
C GLY A 156 23.49 -9.69 -15.39
N PRO A 157 24.48 -10.55 -15.15
CA PRO A 157 24.92 -11.53 -16.14
C PRO A 157 23.75 -12.42 -16.58
N HIS A 158 23.60 -12.59 -17.89
CA HIS A 158 22.60 -13.47 -18.47
C HIS A 158 23.31 -14.70 -19.03
N ASP A 159 23.37 -15.78 -18.25
CA ASP A 159 23.98 -17.04 -18.66
C ASP A 159 23.00 -17.98 -19.40
N GLY A 160 21.78 -17.51 -19.66
CA GLY A 160 20.73 -18.22 -20.40
C GLY A 160 20.03 -19.31 -19.58
N GLU A 161 20.62 -19.76 -18.48
CA GLU A 161 20.07 -20.81 -17.61
C GLU A 161 19.37 -20.24 -16.36
N ARG A 162 19.74 -19.02 -15.92
CA ARG A 162 19.15 -18.39 -14.73
C ARG A 162 18.34 -17.14 -15.10
N PRO A 163 17.02 -17.13 -14.84
CA PRO A 163 16.20 -15.96 -15.09
C PRO A 163 16.58 -14.81 -14.14
N ASN A 164 16.64 -13.59 -14.66
CA ASN A 164 16.73 -12.39 -13.85
C ASN A 164 15.34 -11.97 -13.34
N ILE A 165 15.28 -10.96 -12.48
CA ILE A 165 14.00 -10.48 -11.93
C ILE A 165 13.02 -9.96 -13.02
N GLY A 166 13.53 -9.38 -14.10
CA GLY A 166 12.71 -8.95 -15.23
C GLY A 166 12.01 -10.13 -15.92
N ASP A 167 12.72 -11.23 -16.12
CA ASP A 167 12.15 -12.45 -16.71
C ASP A 167 11.09 -13.06 -15.77
N LEU A 168 11.36 -13.10 -14.46
CA LEU A 168 10.39 -13.61 -13.49
C LEU A 168 9.09 -12.79 -13.45
N ILE A 169 9.20 -11.46 -13.61
CA ILE A 169 8.03 -10.58 -13.73
C ILE A 169 7.29 -10.84 -15.05
N ALA A 170 8.02 -10.97 -16.15
CA ALA A 170 7.44 -11.24 -17.47
C ALA A 170 6.71 -12.60 -17.53
N ASP A 171 7.24 -13.61 -16.81
CA ASP A 171 6.68 -14.96 -16.68
C ASP A 171 5.50 -15.04 -15.69
N GLY A 172 5.13 -13.94 -15.02
CA GLY A 172 4.07 -13.94 -14.02
C GLY A 172 4.41 -14.72 -12.75
N LYS A 173 5.70 -14.89 -12.43
CA LYS A 173 6.18 -15.63 -11.24
C LYS A 173 6.27 -14.75 -9.98
N ILE A 174 6.04 -13.45 -10.10
CA ILE A 174 6.13 -12.47 -9.02
C ILE A 174 4.74 -11.93 -8.69
N ALA A 175 4.28 -12.15 -7.46
CA ALA A 175 3.00 -11.67 -6.97
C ALA A 175 3.08 -10.20 -6.50
N VAL A 176 4.19 -9.83 -5.85
CA VAL A 176 4.40 -8.48 -5.32
C VAL A 176 5.88 -8.15 -5.26
N ILE A 177 6.19 -6.87 -5.44
CA ILE A 177 7.53 -6.32 -5.36
C ILE A 177 7.63 -5.37 -4.17
N ILE A 178 8.61 -5.58 -3.30
CA ILE A 178 9.02 -4.63 -2.26
C ILE A 178 10.37 -4.06 -2.68
N ASN A 179 10.36 -2.83 -3.22
CA ASN A 179 11.55 -2.16 -3.72
C ASN A 179 11.71 -0.75 -3.14
N THR A 180 12.54 -0.58 -2.13
CA THR A 180 12.85 0.76 -1.60
C THR A 180 14.03 1.37 -2.40
N PRO A 181 13.83 2.45 -3.15
CA PRO A 181 14.87 3.04 -4.00
C PRO A 181 15.89 3.83 -3.17
N TYR A 182 17.13 3.92 -3.69
CA TYR A 182 18.19 4.76 -3.12
C TYR A 182 18.26 6.10 -3.86
N GLY A 183 17.61 7.14 -3.30
CA GLY A 183 17.65 8.50 -3.81
C GLY A 183 17.12 8.68 -5.25
N PRO A 184 17.19 9.90 -5.82
CA PRO A 184 16.75 10.20 -7.19
C PRO A 184 17.78 9.77 -8.27
N GLY A 185 18.53 8.68 -8.01
CA GLY A 185 19.62 8.21 -8.86
C GLY A 185 19.18 7.76 -10.26
N SER A 186 20.17 7.56 -11.14
CA SER A 186 20.03 7.21 -12.56
C SER A 186 19.00 6.12 -12.85
N ARG A 187 18.45 6.12 -14.08
CA ARG A 187 17.54 5.09 -14.63
C ARG A 187 18.23 3.70 -14.74
N GLY A 188 18.67 3.15 -13.61
CA GLY A 188 19.28 1.83 -13.49
C GLY A 188 18.24 0.73 -13.26
N ASP A 189 18.66 -0.40 -12.71
CA ASP A 189 17.80 -1.59 -12.52
C ASP A 189 16.51 -1.29 -11.77
N GLY A 190 16.53 -0.42 -10.76
CA GLY A 190 15.34 -0.05 -10.01
C GLY A 190 14.28 0.64 -10.87
N TYR A 191 14.69 1.48 -11.83
CA TYR A 191 13.77 2.12 -12.77
C TYR A 191 13.15 1.09 -13.72
N LEU A 192 13.98 0.20 -14.28
CA LEU A 192 13.52 -0.85 -15.19
C LEU A 192 12.55 -1.81 -14.49
N LEU A 193 12.89 -2.23 -13.27
CA LEU A 193 12.07 -3.10 -12.42
C LEU A 193 10.67 -2.52 -12.20
N ARG A 194 10.59 -1.27 -11.73
CA ARG A 194 9.29 -0.64 -11.41
C ARG A 194 8.49 -0.33 -12.68
N THR A 195 9.16 -0.01 -13.77
CA THR A 195 8.51 0.18 -15.08
C THR A 195 7.89 -1.13 -15.57
N GLU A 196 8.61 -2.25 -15.46
CA GLU A 196 8.08 -3.56 -15.85
C GLU A 196 6.96 -4.02 -14.92
N ALA A 197 7.06 -3.76 -13.61
CA ALA A 197 5.99 -4.02 -12.65
C ALA A 197 4.68 -3.34 -13.05
N VAL A 198 4.72 -2.04 -13.36
CA VAL A 198 3.54 -1.30 -13.83
C VAL A 198 3.02 -1.84 -15.16
N ARG A 199 3.91 -2.16 -16.10
CA ARG A 199 3.52 -2.72 -17.40
C ARG A 199 2.77 -4.05 -17.26
N ARG A 200 3.17 -4.89 -16.29
CA ARG A 200 2.59 -6.21 -16.06
C ARG A 200 1.48 -6.23 -15.02
N GLY A 201 1.17 -5.09 -14.39
CA GLY A 201 0.17 -5.03 -13.32
C GLY A 201 0.62 -5.75 -12.04
N VAL A 202 1.93 -5.80 -11.76
CA VAL A 202 2.45 -6.35 -10.51
C VAL A 202 2.57 -5.23 -9.49
N THR A 203 1.92 -5.39 -8.34
CA THR A 203 1.96 -4.41 -7.25
C THR A 203 3.40 -4.17 -6.80
N CYS A 204 3.81 -2.89 -6.76
CA CYS A 204 5.16 -2.49 -6.37
C CYS A 204 5.14 -1.49 -5.22
N VAL A 205 5.59 -1.93 -4.04
CA VAL A 205 5.66 -1.15 -2.82
C VAL A 205 7.05 -0.51 -2.68
N THR A 206 7.10 0.82 -2.62
CA THR A 206 8.37 1.56 -2.68
C THR A 206 8.85 2.17 -1.36
N ALA A 207 8.15 1.91 -0.25
CA ALA A 207 8.48 2.45 1.07
C ALA A 207 8.29 1.40 2.16
N MET A 208 9.16 1.40 3.18
CA MET A 208 9.06 0.44 4.29
C MET A 208 7.77 0.55 5.09
N SER A 209 7.26 1.76 5.34
CA SER A 209 5.99 1.96 6.04
C SER A 209 4.81 1.37 5.26
N ALA A 210 4.80 1.55 3.94
CA ALA A 210 3.82 0.93 3.05
C ALA A 210 3.97 -0.60 3.04
N ALA A 211 5.20 -1.13 3.02
CA ALA A 211 5.42 -2.58 3.06
C ALA A 211 4.89 -3.23 4.34
N ASN A 212 5.08 -2.59 5.50
CA ASN A 212 4.48 -3.08 6.76
C ASN A 212 2.94 -3.08 6.67
N THR A 213 2.34 -1.96 6.24
CA THR A 213 0.87 -1.82 6.16
C THR A 213 0.27 -2.80 5.16
N TYR A 214 0.92 -3.00 4.01
CA TYR A 214 0.51 -3.93 2.97
C TYR A 214 0.53 -5.38 3.45
N VAL A 215 1.59 -5.79 4.17
CA VAL A 215 1.67 -7.14 4.75
C VAL A 215 0.64 -7.34 5.86
N SER A 216 0.42 -6.35 6.74
CA SER A 216 -0.66 -6.40 7.74
C SER A 216 -2.02 -6.58 7.09
N ALA A 217 -2.26 -5.95 5.93
CA ALA A 217 -3.51 -6.08 5.20
C ALA A 217 -3.70 -7.48 4.59
N ILE A 218 -2.64 -8.10 4.05
CA ILE A 218 -2.68 -9.50 3.60
C ILE A 218 -3.00 -10.43 4.78
N GLU A 219 -2.34 -10.22 5.93
CA GLU A 219 -2.58 -10.99 7.16
C GLU A 219 -4.05 -10.89 7.60
N ALA A 220 -4.59 -9.68 7.70
CA ALA A 220 -5.97 -9.45 8.10
C ALA A 220 -6.99 -10.09 7.15
N VAL A 221 -6.80 -9.98 5.83
CA VAL A 221 -7.66 -10.66 4.84
C VAL A 221 -7.63 -12.17 5.03
N ARG A 222 -6.43 -12.73 5.28
CA ARG A 222 -6.27 -14.18 5.42
C ARG A 222 -6.90 -14.71 6.70
N GLU A 223 -6.70 -14.03 7.83
CA GLU A 223 -7.31 -14.41 9.11
C GLU A 223 -8.84 -14.41 9.02
N ASP A 224 -9.38 -13.38 8.38
CA ASP A 224 -10.81 -13.22 8.20
C ASP A 224 -11.42 -14.29 7.26
N GLN A 225 -10.75 -14.64 6.16
CA GLN A 225 -11.13 -15.76 5.30
C GLN A 225 -11.10 -17.12 6.02
N GLN A 226 -10.24 -17.28 7.03
CA GLN A 226 -10.17 -18.50 7.84
C GLN A 226 -11.23 -18.53 8.95
N GLY A 227 -11.66 -17.38 9.45
CA GLY A 227 -12.67 -17.24 10.51
C GLY A 227 -14.12 -17.25 10.02
N HIS A 228 -14.40 -16.69 8.85
CA HIS A 228 -15.73 -16.62 8.25
C HIS A 228 -15.87 -17.64 7.11
N GLY A 229 -16.60 -18.73 7.35
CA GLY A 229 -16.95 -19.69 6.31
C GLY A 229 -17.70 -19.03 5.15
N SER A 230 -17.00 -18.79 4.04
CA SER A 230 -17.51 -18.77 2.65
C SER A 230 -18.79 -17.95 2.35
N ALA A 231 -19.04 -16.81 3.00
CA ALA A 231 -20.25 -16.02 2.70
C ALA A 231 -20.02 -14.66 2.01
N ASN A 232 -18.79 -14.14 1.97
CA ASN A 232 -18.43 -12.95 1.18
C ASN A 232 -16.98 -13.06 0.72
N ASP A 233 -16.68 -12.69 -0.53
CA ASP A 233 -15.38 -12.89 -1.21
C ASP A 233 -14.16 -12.22 -0.51
N MET A 234 -14.40 -11.46 0.56
CA MET A 234 -13.39 -10.80 1.40
C MET A 234 -13.61 -10.96 2.91
N GLY A 235 -14.68 -11.63 3.35
CA GLY A 235 -15.08 -11.88 4.76
C GLY A 235 -15.26 -10.68 5.72
N MET A 236 -14.71 -9.49 5.41
CA MET A 236 -14.68 -8.36 6.34
C MET A 236 -16.06 -7.71 6.53
N ASP A 237 -16.36 -7.33 7.78
CA ASP A 237 -17.53 -6.53 8.11
C ASP A 237 -17.61 -5.24 7.27
N VAL A 238 -18.78 -5.01 6.66
CA VAL A 238 -19.05 -3.81 5.87
C VAL A 238 -19.44 -2.67 6.81
N ILE A 239 -18.66 -1.60 6.79
CA ILE A 239 -19.00 -0.32 7.40
C ILE A 239 -19.26 0.67 6.27
N ALA A 240 -20.52 0.98 6.03
CA ALA A 240 -20.89 1.89 4.95
C ALA A 240 -20.88 3.34 5.45
N LEU A 241 -20.32 4.24 4.64
CA LEU A 241 -20.15 5.64 5.00
C LEU A 241 -21.49 6.33 5.34
N GLN A 242 -22.57 5.95 4.66
CA GLN A 242 -23.91 6.50 4.90
C GLN A 242 -24.51 6.11 6.26
N ASP A 243 -24.00 5.04 6.88
CA ASP A 243 -24.48 4.55 8.18
C ASP A 243 -23.70 5.19 9.35
N LEU A 244 -22.61 5.92 9.04
CA LEU A 244 -21.79 6.59 10.05
C LEU A 244 -22.44 7.91 10.50
N PRO A 245 -22.30 8.32 11.78
CA PRO A 245 -22.83 9.57 12.30
C PRO A 245 -22.43 10.78 11.43
N GLN A 246 -23.43 11.54 10.96
CA GLN A 246 -23.23 12.78 10.19
C GLN A 246 -23.73 13.97 11.00
N TYR A 247 -22.91 15.02 11.09
CA TYR A 247 -23.26 16.24 11.80
C TYR A 247 -23.89 17.24 10.83
N THR A 248 -24.95 17.89 11.30
CA THR A 248 -25.57 19.00 10.58
C THR A 248 -25.15 20.31 11.22
N VAL A 249 -24.59 21.18 10.39
CA VAL A 249 -24.38 22.61 10.65
C VAL A 249 -25.11 23.38 9.57
#